data_AF-A0A6J8ED30-F1
#
_entry.id   AF-A0A6J8ED30-F1
#
_cell.length_a   1.000
_cell.length_b   1.000
_cell.length_c   1.000
_cell.angle_alpha   90.00
_cell.angle_beta   90.00
_cell.angle_gamma   90.00
#
_symmetry.space_group_name_H-M   'P 1'
#
loop_
_entity.id
_entity.type
_entity.pdbx_description
1 polymer ?
#
loop_
_entity_poly.entity_id
_entity_poly.type
_entity_poly.pdbx_seq_one_letter_code
_entity_poly.pdbx_strand_id
1 'polypeptide(L)'
;MGAAITGETHEELVTDLISKMGNNLSYKKLPVRLYQISRKFRDEMHPRHGLLRSREFEMKDLYTFDTTEENATKTYEIVCQVYENIFNRLGLQFKKVIGATGNIGGKLSHEFLLQSDIGEDTIIVCNSCQYGRNIEIEDPSVRENKCPRCGSELDQMSAIEVGHSFLLGTKYSEILGSTYKDKNGQNIVTQMGCYGLGVTRILQAGIEVLSEDEAIRWPKIISPYQICIIPQMKGYMEEKFMELANNLYDELVTVPNLRGEVVIDDRTRFTVGNRLTQANRLGYPYVVVIGKSAIDEEQKFELQDIYNKTTDFLSSSQIISKLSNIKTAGQ
;
A
#
# COMPACT_ATOMS: atom_id res chain seq x y z
N MET A 1 14.49 -35.62 13.94
CA MET A 1 13.40 -34.64 13.72
C MET A 1 14.06 -33.29 13.50
N GLY A 2 13.92 -32.70 12.32
CA GLY A 2 14.37 -31.33 12.10
C GLY A 2 13.45 -30.36 12.84
N ALA A 3 14.01 -29.37 13.53
CA ALA A 3 13.22 -28.26 14.03
C ALA A 3 12.68 -27.47 12.83
N ALA A 4 11.37 -27.22 12.80
CA ALA A 4 10.74 -26.37 11.82
C ALA A 4 10.36 -25.05 12.49
N ILE A 5 10.63 -23.94 11.81
CA ILE A 5 10.31 -22.58 12.27
C ILE A 5 9.37 -21.96 11.24
N THR A 6 8.34 -21.25 11.69
CA THR A 6 7.52 -20.41 10.82
C THR A 6 8.34 -19.18 10.41
N GLY A 7 8.57 -18.98 9.11
CA GLY A 7 9.45 -17.92 8.62
C GLY A 7 8.98 -16.52 8.97
N GLU A 8 9.71 -15.83 9.85
CA GLU A 8 9.52 -14.40 10.13
C GLU A 8 9.95 -13.52 8.94
N THR A 9 10.93 -14.03 8.18
CA THR A 9 11.50 -13.51 6.94
C THR A 9 12.23 -14.65 6.19
N HIS A 10 12.75 -14.43 4.98
CA HIS A 10 13.24 -15.47 4.06
C HIS A 10 14.64 -15.23 3.47
N GLU A 11 15.47 -14.37 4.05
CA GLU A 11 16.84 -14.08 3.61
C GLU A 11 17.64 -15.38 3.43
N GLU A 12 17.66 -16.25 4.44
CA GLU A 12 18.43 -17.50 4.41
C GLU A 12 17.88 -18.47 3.35
N LEU A 13 16.56 -18.61 3.27
CA LEU A 13 15.91 -19.55 2.36
C LEU A 13 16.15 -19.17 0.89
N VAL A 14 16.00 -17.89 0.56
CA VAL A 14 16.21 -17.41 -0.82
C VAL A 14 17.70 -17.44 -1.17
N THR A 15 18.59 -17.15 -0.21
CA THR A 15 20.04 -17.26 -0.44
C THR A 15 20.45 -18.70 -0.69
N ASP A 16 19.95 -19.67 0.08
CA ASP A 16 20.21 -21.10 -0.14
C ASP A 16 19.67 -21.59 -1.50
N LEU A 17 18.52 -21.06 -1.93
CA LEU A 17 17.98 -21.35 -3.26
C LEU A 17 18.93 -20.86 -4.37
N ILE A 18 19.44 -19.64 -4.26
CA ILE A 18 20.36 -19.07 -5.25
C ILE A 18 21.72 -19.76 -5.20
N SER A 19 22.24 -20.10 -4.02
CA SER A 19 23.53 -20.79 -3.88
C SER A 19 23.53 -22.16 -4.57
N LYS A 20 22.39 -22.86 -4.56
CA LYS A 20 22.17 -24.12 -5.29
C LYS A 20 22.25 -23.99 -6.82
N MET A 21 22.13 -22.78 -7.37
CA MET A 21 22.44 -22.56 -8.79
C MET A 21 23.93 -22.76 -9.09
N GLY A 22 24.79 -22.58 -8.08
CA GLY A 22 26.23 -22.83 -8.13
C GLY A 22 26.89 -22.26 -9.40
N ASN A 23 27.63 -23.11 -10.12
CA ASN A 23 28.34 -22.72 -11.34
C ASN A 23 27.42 -22.30 -12.50
N ASN A 24 26.10 -22.51 -12.42
CA ASN A 24 25.16 -22.11 -13.47
C ASN A 24 24.75 -20.63 -13.39
N LEU A 25 25.09 -19.94 -12.30
CA LEU A 25 24.88 -18.51 -12.13
C LEU A 25 26.11 -17.75 -12.69
N SER A 26 25.96 -17.16 -13.87
CA SER A 26 26.99 -16.30 -14.50
C SER A 26 26.62 -14.84 -14.28
N TYR A 27 27.63 -13.95 -14.30
CA TYR A 27 27.44 -12.49 -14.24
C TYR A 27 26.41 -11.96 -15.25
N LYS A 28 26.23 -12.64 -16.40
CA LYS A 28 25.25 -12.28 -17.43
C LYS A 28 23.79 -12.49 -17.01
N LYS A 29 23.55 -13.31 -15.99
CA LYS A 29 22.20 -13.60 -15.44
C LYS A 29 21.84 -12.69 -14.27
N LEU A 30 22.77 -11.84 -13.83
CA LEU A 30 22.56 -10.89 -12.74
C LEU A 30 22.23 -9.50 -13.31
N PRO A 31 21.36 -8.72 -12.64
CA PRO A 31 20.80 -9.00 -11.32
C PRO A 31 19.61 -9.97 -11.35
N VAL A 32 19.55 -10.85 -10.35
CA VAL A 32 18.38 -11.70 -10.07
C VAL A 32 17.54 -11.00 -9.02
N ARG A 33 16.22 -10.95 -9.24
CA ARG A 33 15.25 -10.30 -8.35
C ARG A 33 14.10 -11.27 -8.11
N LEU A 34 13.93 -11.73 -6.88
CA LEU A 34 12.90 -12.69 -6.49
C LEU A 34 12.04 -12.10 -5.40
N TYR A 35 10.73 -12.04 -5.62
CA TYR A 35 9.80 -11.60 -4.59
C TYR A 35 8.70 -12.63 -4.39
N GLN A 36 8.08 -12.57 -3.23
CA GLN A 36 6.86 -13.28 -2.92
C GLN A 36 5.90 -12.37 -2.17
N ILE A 37 4.62 -12.75 -2.17
CA ILE A 37 3.62 -12.20 -1.25
C ILE A 37 3.13 -13.41 -0.46
N SER A 38 3.41 -13.41 0.84
CA SER A 38 3.10 -14.57 1.69
C SER A 38 2.83 -14.14 3.12
N ARG A 39 2.16 -15.03 3.85
CA ARG A 39 1.92 -14.88 5.29
C ARG A 39 3.24 -15.07 6.02
N LYS A 40 3.51 -14.15 6.95
CA LYS A 40 4.61 -14.22 7.92
C LYS A 40 4.03 -14.42 9.31
N PHE A 41 4.80 -15.05 10.17
CA PHE A 41 4.49 -15.17 11.58
C PHE A 41 5.61 -14.57 12.40
N ARG A 42 5.29 -13.73 13.38
CA ARG A 42 6.22 -13.21 14.39
C ARG A 42 5.54 -13.34 15.74
N ASP A 43 6.17 -14.00 16.71
CA ASP A 43 5.57 -14.15 18.04
C ASP A 43 5.71 -12.86 18.86
N GLU A 44 4.95 -11.84 18.45
CA GLU A 44 4.96 -10.54 19.06
C GLU A 44 4.49 -10.63 20.51
N MET A 45 5.30 -10.07 21.42
CA MET A 45 5.06 -10.12 22.86
C MET A 45 3.76 -9.40 23.22
N HIS A 46 3.49 -8.27 22.56
CA HIS A 46 2.28 -7.47 22.77
C HIS A 46 1.63 -7.07 21.44
N PRO A 47 0.82 -7.96 20.82
CA PRO A 47 0.05 -7.61 19.63
C PRO A 47 -0.95 -6.50 19.94
N ARG A 48 -1.00 -5.47 19.11
CA ARG A 48 -1.82 -4.26 19.35
C ARG A 48 -2.21 -3.59 18.03
N HIS A 49 -3.21 -2.71 18.12
CA HIS A 49 -3.69 -1.92 16.98
C HIS A 49 -4.07 -2.77 15.75
N GLY A 50 -4.67 -3.94 15.94
CA GLY A 50 -5.19 -4.77 14.85
C GLY A 50 -4.11 -5.27 13.88
N LEU A 51 -4.24 -4.91 12.60
CA LEU A 51 -3.32 -5.28 11.52
C LEU A 51 -2.00 -4.49 11.52
N LEU A 52 -1.87 -3.43 12.34
CA LEU A 52 -0.60 -2.71 12.45
C LEU A 52 0.47 -3.55 13.14
N ARG A 53 0.11 -4.25 14.23
CA ARG A 53 1.04 -5.09 14.99
C ARG A 53 0.35 -6.40 15.40
N SER A 54 0.25 -7.31 14.43
CA SER A 54 -0.29 -8.67 14.61
C SER A 54 0.82 -9.73 14.61
N ARG A 55 0.50 -10.93 15.13
CA ARG A 55 1.42 -12.09 15.06
C ARG A 55 1.49 -12.73 13.69
N GLU A 56 0.42 -12.57 12.92
CA GLU A 56 0.33 -13.07 11.56
C GLU A 56 -0.13 -11.96 10.63
N PHE A 57 0.58 -11.80 9.51
CA PHE A 57 0.38 -10.71 8.57
C PHE A 57 0.88 -11.09 7.18
N GLU A 58 0.39 -10.43 6.13
CA GLU A 58 0.94 -10.60 4.78
C GLU A 58 2.04 -9.58 4.54
N MET A 59 3.13 -10.06 3.97
CA MET A 59 4.25 -9.23 3.56
C MET A 59 4.65 -9.56 2.14
N LYS A 60 4.96 -8.51 1.39
CA LYS A 60 5.71 -8.63 0.15
C LYS A 60 7.17 -8.44 0.48
N ASP A 61 7.97 -9.48 0.29
CA ASP A 61 9.41 -9.51 0.49
C ASP A 61 10.10 -9.77 -0.85
N LEU A 62 11.00 -8.87 -1.24
CA LEU A 62 11.84 -8.95 -2.43
C LEU A 62 13.30 -9.12 -1.99
N TYR A 63 14.02 -10.01 -2.66
CA TYR A 63 15.44 -10.26 -2.49
C TYR A 63 16.16 -10.07 -3.82
N THR A 64 17.27 -9.35 -3.80
CA THR A 64 18.07 -9.08 -5.00
C THR A 64 19.49 -9.63 -4.84
N PHE A 65 20.05 -10.09 -5.94
CA PHE A 65 21.40 -10.59 -6.04
C PHE A 65 22.08 -9.87 -7.21
N ASP A 66 23.11 -9.11 -6.91
CA ASP A 66 23.83 -8.22 -7.83
C ASP A 66 25.31 -8.62 -7.89
N THR A 67 26.00 -8.20 -8.96
CA THR A 67 27.41 -8.56 -9.20
C THR A 67 28.39 -7.77 -8.32
N THR A 68 28.12 -6.48 -8.11
CA THR A 68 29.02 -5.54 -7.43
C THR A 68 28.21 -4.65 -6.50
N GLU A 69 28.87 -4.04 -5.53
CA GLU A 69 28.20 -3.16 -4.56
C GLU A 69 27.57 -1.96 -5.26
N GLU A 70 28.24 -1.40 -6.26
CA GLU A 70 27.69 -0.33 -7.09
C GLU A 70 26.39 -0.74 -7.81
N ASN A 71 26.34 -1.97 -8.35
CA ASN A 71 25.13 -2.48 -9.00
C ASN A 71 24.01 -2.75 -7.99
N ALA A 72 24.36 -3.26 -6.79
CA ALA A 72 23.40 -3.45 -5.71
C ALA A 72 22.81 -2.11 -5.24
N THR A 73 23.61 -1.05 -5.14
CA THR A 73 23.14 0.30 -4.82
C THR A 73 22.20 0.84 -5.91
N LYS A 74 22.51 0.64 -7.19
CA LYS A 74 21.58 1.01 -8.29
C LYS A 74 20.27 0.23 -8.20
N THR A 75 20.32 -1.08 -7.96
CA THR A 75 19.12 -1.90 -7.76
C THR A 75 18.33 -1.42 -6.55
N TYR A 76 18.99 -1.04 -5.45
CA TYR A 76 18.37 -0.49 -4.25
C TYR A 76 17.61 0.82 -4.53
N GLU A 77 18.22 1.75 -5.26
CA GLU A 77 17.58 3.00 -5.65
C GLU A 77 16.34 2.76 -6.54
N ILE A 78 16.46 1.84 -7.51
CA ILE A 78 15.34 1.44 -8.38
C ILE A 78 14.18 0.89 -7.55
N VAL A 79 14.44 -0.03 -6.62
CA VAL A 79 13.39 -0.63 -5.80
C VAL A 79 12.76 0.39 -4.86
N CYS A 80 13.55 1.28 -4.26
CA CYS A 80 13.03 2.40 -3.47
C CYS A 80 12.10 3.27 -4.32
N GLN A 81 12.50 3.63 -5.54
CA GLN A 81 11.63 4.41 -6.44
C GLN A 81 10.33 3.68 -6.79
N VAL A 82 10.38 2.35 -6.95
CA VAL A 82 9.17 1.53 -7.15
C VAL A 82 8.25 1.60 -5.93
N TYR A 83 8.79 1.61 -4.70
CA TYR A 83 7.99 1.71 -3.48
C TYR A 83 7.32 3.07 -3.39
N GLU A 84 8.07 4.15 -3.68
CA GLU A 84 7.53 5.51 -3.78
C GLU A 84 6.37 5.56 -4.79
N ASN A 85 6.53 4.95 -5.96
CA ASN A 85 5.47 4.88 -6.97
C ASN A 85 4.24 4.09 -6.49
N ILE A 86 4.42 3.02 -5.72
CA ILE A 86 3.30 2.25 -5.13
C ILE A 86 2.51 3.13 -4.16
N PHE A 87 3.18 3.81 -3.22
CA PHE A 87 2.50 4.69 -2.27
C PHE A 87 1.82 5.88 -2.95
N ASN A 88 2.47 6.47 -3.97
CA ASN A 88 1.87 7.51 -4.80
C ASN A 88 0.61 7.02 -5.54
N ARG A 89 0.64 5.80 -6.09
CA ARG A 89 -0.54 5.19 -6.74
C ARG A 89 -1.69 4.93 -5.76
N LEU A 90 -1.37 4.59 -4.51
CA LEU A 90 -2.34 4.46 -3.43
C LEU A 90 -2.87 5.83 -2.98
N GLY A 91 -2.23 6.94 -3.34
CA GLY A 91 -2.59 8.27 -2.87
C GLY A 91 -2.23 8.51 -1.40
N LEU A 92 -1.23 7.79 -0.88
CA LEU A 92 -0.76 7.91 0.50
C LEU A 92 0.42 8.90 0.56
N GLN A 93 0.32 9.86 1.47
CA GLN A 93 1.44 10.76 1.78
C GLN A 93 2.42 10.04 2.71
N PHE A 94 3.61 9.74 2.21
CA PHE A 94 4.62 8.99 2.94
C PHE A 94 5.92 9.79 3.10
N LYS A 95 6.73 9.40 4.08
CA LYS A 95 8.11 9.87 4.28
C LYS A 95 9.06 8.69 4.08
N LYS A 96 10.08 8.87 3.24
CA LYS A 96 11.23 7.95 3.16
C LYS A 96 12.33 8.51 4.04
N VAL A 97 12.70 7.78 5.10
CA VAL A 97 13.70 8.22 6.07
C VAL A 97 14.81 7.18 6.21
N ILE A 98 15.98 7.61 6.68
CA ILE A 98 17.08 6.70 7.01
C ILE A 98 16.67 5.88 8.24
N GLY A 99 16.66 4.56 8.10
CA GLY A 99 16.27 3.61 9.15
C GLY A 99 17.45 2.88 9.77
N ALA A 100 17.21 2.14 10.85
CA ALA A 100 18.22 1.26 11.46
C ALA A 100 18.39 -0.04 10.66
N THR A 101 19.62 -0.51 10.49
CA THR A 101 19.87 -1.83 9.87
C THR A 101 19.52 -2.99 10.80
N GLY A 102 19.51 -2.74 12.12
CA GLY A 102 19.07 -3.68 13.15
C GLY A 102 19.67 -5.08 13.04
N ASN A 103 18.87 -6.09 13.41
CA ASN A 103 19.26 -7.50 13.33
C ASN A 103 19.39 -8.02 11.89
N ILE A 104 18.69 -7.39 10.94
CA ILE A 104 18.78 -7.71 9.50
C ILE A 104 20.19 -7.39 8.99
N GLY A 105 20.85 -6.37 9.54
CA GLY A 105 22.20 -5.94 9.19
C GLY A 105 22.27 -5.26 7.82
N GLY A 106 23.49 -4.98 7.35
CA GLY A 106 23.72 -4.28 6.08
C GLY A 106 24.38 -2.91 6.26
N LYS A 107 24.51 -2.19 5.14
CA LYS A 107 25.22 -0.91 5.05
C LYS A 107 24.29 0.31 4.99
N LEU A 108 23.09 0.13 4.46
CA LEU A 108 22.12 1.20 4.21
C LEU A 108 20.71 0.68 4.38
N SER A 109 19.86 1.47 5.03
CA SER A 109 18.44 1.18 5.25
C SER A 109 17.59 2.42 5.09
N HIS A 110 16.40 2.24 4.51
CA HIS A 110 15.37 3.27 4.45
C HIS A 110 14.02 2.68 4.83
N GLU A 111 13.34 3.40 5.71
CA GLU A 111 11.97 3.13 6.15
C GLU A 111 11.02 4.04 5.36
N PHE A 112 9.84 3.51 5.04
CA PHE A 112 8.74 4.22 4.41
C PHE A 112 7.62 4.31 5.44
N LEU A 113 7.28 5.52 5.86
CA LEU A 113 6.34 5.73 6.94
C LEU A 113 5.19 6.66 6.56
N LEU A 114 4.01 6.39 7.13
CA LEU A 114 2.85 7.28 7.06
C LEU A 114 2.72 8.02 8.38
N GLN A 115 2.60 9.35 8.35
CA GLN A 115 2.45 10.16 9.56
C GLN A 115 1.12 9.85 10.26
N SER A 116 1.17 9.52 11.54
CA SER A 116 -0.02 9.21 12.36
C SER A 116 0.33 9.25 13.84
N ASP A 117 -0.58 9.76 14.66
CA ASP A 117 -0.40 9.88 16.12
C ASP A 117 -0.36 8.52 16.82
N ILE A 118 -0.94 7.47 16.23
CA ILE A 118 -0.85 6.09 16.74
C ILE A 118 0.39 5.35 16.24
N GLY A 119 1.23 6.02 15.45
CA GLY A 119 2.50 5.49 14.97
C GLY A 119 3.44 5.11 16.10
N GLU A 120 4.09 3.97 15.98
CA GLU A 120 5.05 3.49 16.99
C GLU A 120 6.45 4.05 16.75
N ASP A 121 6.75 4.47 15.52
CA ASP A 121 8.03 5.04 15.15
C ASP A 121 8.02 6.54 15.34
N THR A 122 9.10 7.07 15.90
CA THR A 122 9.33 8.50 15.99
C THR A 122 10.38 8.88 14.96
N ILE A 123 10.01 9.74 14.02
CA ILE A 123 10.89 10.19 12.95
C ILE A 123 11.18 11.69 13.07
N ILE A 124 12.36 12.06 12.60
CA ILE A 124 12.81 13.44 12.48
C ILE A 124 12.91 13.76 10.99
N VAL A 125 12.20 14.78 10.52
CA VAL A 125 12.09 15.13 9.11
C VAL A 125 12.34 16.60 8.85
N CYS A 126 12.91 16.91 7.69
CA CYS A 126 13.08 18.26 7.18
C CYS A 126 12.04 18.54 6.10
N ASN A 127 11.14 19.48 6.37
CA ASN A 127 10.11 19.88 5.42
C ASN A 127 10.64 20.67 4.19
N SER A 128 11.90 21.13 4.21
CA SER A 128 12.50 21.87 3.09
C SER A 128 13.23 21.01 2.06
N CYS A 129 13.79 19.86 2.44
CA CYS A 129 14.66 19.08 1.54
C CYS A 129 14.49 17.55 1.59
N GLN A 130 13.41 17.06 2.23
CA GLN A 130 13.08 15.63 2.33
C GLN A 130 14.15 14.77 3.04
N TYR A 131 15.11 15.39 3.71
CA TYR A 131 15.95 14.66 4.66
C TYR A 131 15.06 14.15 5.80
N GLY A 132 15.26 12.91 6.21
CA GLY A 132 14.65 12.39 7.42
C GLY A 132 15.38 11.16 7.91
N ARG A 133 15.24 10.89 9.21
CA ARG A 133 15.78 9.70 9.87
C ARG A 133 14.83 9.22 10.95
N ASN A 134 14.91 7.94 11.26
CA ASN A 134 14.37 7.42 12.50
C ASN A 134 15.17 8.01 13.68
N ILE A 135 14.50 8.32 14.80
CA ILE A 135 15.15 8.88 16.00
C ILE A 135 16.24 7.94 16.55
N GLU A 136 16.09 6.63 16.34
CA GLU A 136 17.07 5.60 16.73
C GLU A 136 18.41 5.74 16.01
N ILE A 137 18.45 6.46 14.88
CA ILE A 137 19.67 6.73 14.14
C ILE A 137 20.31 8.01 14.65
N GLU A 138 21.43 7.89 15.37
CA GLU A 138 22.23 9.06 15.73
C GLU A 138 22.90 9.66 14.48
N ASP A 139 22.74 10.97 14.30
CA ASP A 139 23.46 11.73 13.26
C ASP A 139 24.20 12.89 13.92
N PRO A 140 25.53 12.78 14.14
CA PRO A 140 26.33 13.82 14.79
C PRO A 140 26.46 15.10 13.95
N SER A 141 26.04 15.09 12.68
CA SER A 141 25.96 16.31 11.86
C SER A 141 24.73 17.17 12.19
N VAL A 142 23.73 16.61 12.86
CA VAL A 142 22.57 17.35 13.36
C VAL A 142 23.00 18.15 14.59
N ARG A 143 23.10 19.47 14.44
CA ARG A 143 23.35 20.40 15.54
C ARG A 143 22.12 21.31 15.70
N GLU A 144 21.71 21.56 16.94
CA GLU A 144 20.69 22.58 17.26
C GLU A 144 19.36 22.42 16.50
N ASN A 145 18.92 21.18 16.27
CA ASN A 145 17.69 20.85 15.54
C ASN A 145 17.64 21.42 14.10
N LYS A 146 18.80 21.63 13.47
CA LYS A 146 18.94 22.08 12.09
C LYS A 146 19.28 20.92 11.16
N CYS A 147 18.67 20.94 9.98
CA CYS A 147 18.85 19.95 8.93
C CYS A 147 20.28 20.00 8.40
N PRO A 148 21.01 18.87 8.37
CA PRO A 148 22.41 18.86 7.92
C PRO A 148 22.56 19.10 6.41
N ARG A 149 21.48 18.99 5.63
CA ARG A 149 21.50 19.21 4.17
C ARG A 149 21.23 20.66 3.77
N CYS A 150 20.32 21.35 4.46
CA CYS A 150 19.86 22.68 4.03
C CYS A 150 19.79 23.73 5.15
N GLY A 151 20.04 23.36 6.40
CA GLY A 151 20.00 24.28 7.55
C GLY A 151 18.60 24.67 8.04
N SER A 152 17.53 24.18 7.43
CA SER A 152 16.15 24.39 7.94
C SER A 152 15.90 23.66 9.26
N GLU A 153 14.81 23.98 9.95
CA GLU A 153 14.41 23.25 11.15
C GLU A 153 13.95 21.82 10.84
N LEU A 154 14.13 20.96 11.83
CA LEU A 154 13.71 19.56 11.82
C LEU A 154 12.48 19.40 12.71
N ASP A 155 11.48 18.69 12.19
CA ASP A 155 10.25 18.36 12.89
C ASP A 155 10.28 16.91 13.35
N GLN A 156 9.81 16.66 14.58
CA GLN A 156 9.64 15.32 15.12
C GLN A 156 8.16 14.94 15.04
N MET A 157 7.87 13.72 14.58
CA MET A 157 6.50 13.22 14.45
C MET A 157 6.43 11.70 14.65
N SER A 158 5.28 11.22 15.11
CA SER A 158 4.95 9.80 15.14
C SER A 158 4.51 9.31 13.75
N ALA A 159 4.89 8.10 13.39
CA ALA A 159 4.59 7.52 12.10
C ALA A 159 4.49 5.99 12.15
N ILE A 160 3.81 5.41 11.16
CA ILE A 160 3.62 3.97 10.98
C ILE A 160 4.56 3.50 9.87
N GLU A 161 5.55 2.67 10.18
CA GLU A 161 6.38 2.01 9.15
C GLU A 161 5.55 1.02 8.32
N VAL A 162 5.43 1.30 7.02
CA VAL A 162 4.70 0.46 6.04
C VAL A 162 5.62 -0.29 5.08
N GLY A 163 6.91 0.04 5.07
CA GLY A 163 7.91 -0.67 4.30
C GLY A 163 9.33 -0.35 4.74
N HIS A 164 10.25 -1.27 4.46
CA HIS A 164 11.65 -1.14 4.83
C HIS A 164 12.53 -1.78 3.75
N SER A 165 13.56 -1.05 3.32
CA SER A 165 14.53 -1.48 2.30
C SER A 165 15.94 -1.52 2.88
N PHE A 166 16.62 -2.65 2.74
CA PHE A 166 17.99 -2.88 3.23
C PHE A 166 18.96 -3.23 2.09
N LEU A 167 20.14 -2.60 2.10
CA LEU A 167 21.30 -3.04 1.34
C LEU A 167 22.16 -3.92 2.25
N LEU A 168 22.02 -5.24 2.07
CA LEU A 168 22.62 -6.25 2.96
C LEU A 168 24.11 -6.49 2.70
N GLY A 169 24.58 -6.15 1.50
CA GLY A 169 25.94 -6.46 1.08
C GLY A 169 26.14 -7.97 0.99
N THR A 170 27.16 -8.50 1.65
CA THR A 170 27.49 -9.93 1.60
C THR A 170 27.08 -10.73 2.82
N LYS A 171 26.34 -10.14 3.77
CA LYS A 171 26.02 -10.73 5.08
C LYS A 171 25.54 -12.19 4.99
N TYR A 172 24.58 -12.48 4.11
CA TYR A 172 24.01 -13.82 3.96
C TYR A 172 24.73 -14.64 2.88
N SER A 173 25.13 -13.99 1.78
CA SER A 173 25.74 -14.65 0.64
C SER A 173 27.13 -15.21 0.92
N GLU A 174 27.92 -14.58 1.80
CA GLU A 174 29.20 -15.13 2.28
C GLU A 174 28.98 -16.41 3.10
N ILE A 175 28.02 -16.39 4.02
CA ILE A 175 27.76 -17.52 4.93
C ILE A 175 27.19 -18.72 4.17
N LEU A 176 26.25 -18.48 3.26
CA LEU A 176 25.52 -19.52 2.54
C LEU A 176 26.14 -19.86 1.17
N GLY A 177 27.28 -19.27 0.84
CA GLY A 177 28.04 -19.58 -0.38
C GLY A 177 27.33 -19.18 -1.69
N SER A 178 26.49 -18.15 -1.66
CA SER A 178 25.85 -17.62 -2.88
C SER A 178 26.88 -16.86 -3.73
N THR A 179 27.34 -17.51 -4.80
CA THR A 179 28.38 -17.00 -5.69
C THR A 179 27.94 -17.05 -7.16
N TYR A 180 28.60 -16.26 -8.01
CA TYR A 180 28.44 -16.28 -9.46
C TYR A 180 29.78 -16.34 -10.18
N LYS A 181 29.77 -16.84 -11.42
CA LYS A 181 30.93 -16.83 -12.32
C LYS A 181 31.11 -15.48 -13.00
N ASP A 182 32.22 -14.80 -12.71
CA ASP A 182 32.60 -13.54 -13.35
C ASP A 182 33.05 -13.74 -14.81
N LYS A 183 33.51 -12.66 -15.47
CA LYS A 183 34.01 -12.70 -16.85
C LYS A 183 35.24 -13.62 -17.02
N ASN A 184 35.98 -13.86 -15.95
CA ASN A 184 37.20 -14.66 -15.91
C ASN A 184 36.94 -16.10 -15.40
N GLY A 185 35.70 -16.46 -15.09
CA GLY A 185 35.32 -17.78 -14.56
C GLY A 185 35.60 -17.96 -13.05
N GLN A 186 35.93 -16.88 -12.33
CA GLN A 186 36.11 -16.88 -10.89
C GLN A 186 34.76 -16.84 -10.18
N ASN A 187 34.69 -17.46 -9.00
CA ASN A 187 33.50 -17.40 -8.14
C ASN A 187 33.57 -16.13 -7.29
N ILE A 188 32.62 -15.22 -7.50
CA ILE A 188 32.48 -13.98 -6.74
C ILE A 188 31.19 -14.05 -5.93
N VAL A 189 31.23 -13.63 -4.67
CA VAL A 189 30.05 -13.58 -3.80
C VAL A 189 29.07 -12.52 -4.31
N THR A 190 27.79 -12.86 -4.36
CA THR A 190 26.73 -11.93 -4.77
C THR A 190 26.50 -10.85 -3.72
N GLN A 191 26.28 -9.62 -4.16
CA GLN A 191 25.81 -8.54 -3.29
C GLN A 191 24.29 -8.61 -3.17
N MET A 192 23.76 -8.42 -1.95
CA MET A 192 22.35 -8.62 -1.66
C MET A 192 21.63 -7.36 -1.20
N GLY A 193 20.34 -7.28 -1.54
CA GLY A 193 19.37 -6.38 -0.94
C GLY A 193 18.11 -7.14 -0.53
N CYS A 194 17.41 -6.67 0.51
CA CYS A 194 16.08 -7.14 0.84
C CYS A 194 15.12 -5.97 1.05
N TYR A 195 13.87 -6.15 0.63
CA TYR A 195 12.89 -5.06 0.55
C TYR A 195 11.51 -5.59 0.97
N GLY A 196 10.98 -5.07 2.07
CA GLY A 196 9.71 -5.49 2.66
C GLY A 196 8.62 -4.42 2.51
N LEU A 197 7.40 -4.84 2.16
CA LEU A 197 6.17 -4.06 2.32
C LEU A 197 5.19 -4.87 3.17
N GLY A 198 4.72 -4.30 4.28
CA GLY A 198 3.67 -4.93 5.08
C GLY A 198 2.31 -4.75 4.41
N VAL A 199 1.86 -5.72 3.61
CA VAL A 199 0.64 -5.59 2.79
C VAL A 199 -0.59 -5.36 3.65
N THR A 200 -0.80 -6.18 4.69
CA THR A 200 -1.91 -6.00 5.65
C THR A 200 -1.76 -4.73 6.47
N ARG A 201 -0.52 -4.33 6.78
CA ARG A 201 -0.24 -3.09 7.52
C ARG A 201 -0.58 -1.86 6.67
N ILE A 202 -0.20 -1.84 5.40
CA ILE A 202 -0.52 -0.76 4.45
C ILE A 202 -2.03 -0.57 4.36
N LEU A 203 -2.82 -1.65 4.36
CA LEU A 203 -4.28 -1.58 4.33
C LEU A 203 -4.83 -0.79 5.50
N GLN A 204 -4.46 -1.14 6.73
CA GLN A 204 -4.95 -0.44 7.92
C GLN A 204 -4.32 0.96 8.05
N ALA A 205 -3.03 1.11 7.80
CA ALA A 205 -2.35 2.40 7.89
C ALA A 205 -2.93 3.40 6.87
N GLY A 206 -3.31 2.94 5.68
CA GLY A 206 -4.02 3.75 4.70
C GLY A 206 -5.39 4.22 5.19
N ILE A 207 -6.16 3.35 5.85
CA ILE A 207 -7.42 3.72 6.49
C ILE A 207 -7.17 4.76 7.59
N GLU A 208 -6.19 4.52 8.46
CA GLU A 208 -5.85 5.41 9.58
C GLU A 208 -5.59 6.85 9.11
N VAL A 209 -4.76 7.04 8.09
CA VAL A 209 -4.35 8.38 7.65
C VAL A 209 -5.33 9.07 6.71
N LEU A 210 -6.30 8.33 6.15
CA LEU A 210 -7.27 8.88 5.21
C LEU A 210 -8.65 9.10 5.84
N SER A 211 -8.99 8.35 6.90
CA SER A 211 -10.35 8.34 7.46
C SER A 211 -10.67 9.58 8.28
N GLU A 212 -11.96 9.85 8.41
CA GLU A 212 -12.51 10.82 9.35
C GLU A 212 -13.10 10.07 10.55
N ASP A 213 -13.34 10.75 11.67
CA ASP A 213 -13.80 10.15 12.95
C ASP A 213 -14.96 9.15 12.80
N GLU A 214 -15.91 9.44 11.90
CA GLU A 214 -17.13 8.65 11.71
C GLU A 214 -17.19 7.96 10.34
N ALA A 215 -16.12 7.99 9.55
CA ALA A 215 -16.15 7.54 8.17
C ALA A 215 -14.82 6.99 7.66
N ILE A 216 -14.82 5.71 7.29
CA ILE A 216 -13.67 5.07 6.66
C ILE A 216 -13.41 5.73 5.31
N ARG A 217 -12.13 5.95 4.99
CA ARG A 217 -11.67 6.30 3.65
C ARG A 217 -10.61 5.30 3.22
N TRP A 218 -10.89 4.62 2.12
CA TRP A 218 -9.92 3.75 1.47
C TRP A 218 -8.94 4.57 0.63
N PRO A 219 -7.71 4.07 0.42
CA PRO A 219 -6.98 4.44 -0.78
C PRO A 219 -7.85 4.06 -1.99
N LYS A 220 -8.31 5.04 -2.79
CA LYS A 220 -9.41 4.85 -3.77
C LYS A 220 -9.22 3.63 -4.68
N ILE A 221 -7.99 3.40 -5.14
CA ILE A 221 -7.67 2.31 -6.07
C ILE A 221 -7.89 0.90 -5.48
N ILE A 222 -7.92 0.76 -4.15
CA ILE A 222 -8.16 -0.51 -3.45
C ILE A 222 -9.46 -0.52 -2.64
N SER A 223 -10.35 0.46 -2.82
CA SER A 223 -11.67 0.40 -2.17
C SER A 223 -12.41 -0.86 -2.64
N PRO A 224 -13.13 -1.59 -1.77
CA PRO A 224 -13.79 -2.84 -2.14
C PRO A 224 -14.76 -2.73 -3.33
N TYR A 225 -15.44 -1.58 -3.43
CA TYR A 225 -16.24 -1.18 -4.58
C TYR A 225 -16.12 0.33 -4.74
N GLN A 226 -16.05 0.83 -5.97
CA GLN A 226 -16.04 2.26 -6.25
C GLN A 226 -17.41 2.92 -6.04
N ILE A 227 -18.50 2.22 -6.38
CA ILE A 227 -19.84 2.79 -6.50
C ILE A 227 -20.86 1.98 -5.70
N CYS A 228 -21.62 2.65 -4.83
CA CYS A 228 -22.79 2.08 -4.15
C CYS A 228 -24.08 2.74 -4.65
N ILE A 229 -25.00 1.97 -5.21
CA ILE A 229 -26.33 2.43 -5.66
C ILE A 229 -27.34 2.18 -4.54
N ILE A 230 -28.07 3.22 -4.13
CA ILE A 230 -29.08 3.17 -3.07
C ILE A 230 -30.45 3.52 -3.65
N PRO A 231 -31.25 2.53 -4.07
CA PRO A 231 -32.62 2.74 -4.52
C PRO A 231 -33.56 3.02 -3.35
N GLN A 232 -34.62 3.80 -3.57
CA GLN A 232 -35.65 4.00 -2.56
C GLN A 232 -36.53 2.75 -2.39
N MET A 233 -36.35 2.03 -1.27
CA MET A 233 -37.02 0.74 -0.96
C MET A 233 -38.23 0.87 -0.04
N LYS A 234 -38.97 1.99 -0.10
CA LYS A 234 -40.16 2.20 0.71
C LYS A 234 -41.27 2.85 -0.11
N GLY A 235 -42.44 2.20 -0.13
CA GLY A 235 -43.66 2.69 -0.76
C GLY A 235 -44.01 1.94 -2.05
N TYR A 236 -45.08 2.39 -2.71
CA TYR A 236 -45.65 1.72 -3.89
C TYR A 236 -44.78 1.77 -5.16
N MET A 237 -43.66 2.50 -5.13
CA MET A 237 -42.76 2.71 -6.27
C MET A 237 -41.45 1.91 -6.16
N GLU A 238 -41.34 1.00 -5.19
CA GLU A 238 -40.13 0.21 -4.93
C GLU A 238 -39.65 -0.55 -6.18
N GLU A 239 -40.56 -1.22 -6.89
CA GLU A 239 -40.23 -1.96 -8.12
C GLU A 239 -39.62 -1.04 -9.19
N LYS A 240 -40.18 0.17 -9.38
CA LYS A 240 -39.67 1.14 -10.35
C LYS A 240 -38.28 1.65 -9.97
N PHE A 241 -38.03 1.92 -8.68
CA PHE A 241 -36.70 2.37 -8.23
C PHE A 241 -35.65 1.27 -8.34
N MET A 242 -36.03 0.01 -8.09
CA MET A 242 -35.16 -1.14 -8.30
C MET A 242 -34.87 -1.38 -9.78
N GLU A 243 -35.85 -1.25 -10.67
CA GLU A 243 -35.65 -1.33 -12.11
C GLU A 243 -34.63 -0.29 -12.58
N LEU A 244 -34.79 0.97 -12.15
CA LEU A 244 -33.82 2.03 -12.45
C LEU A 244 -32.42 1.74 -11.89
N ALA A 245 -32.33 1.13 -10.70
CA ALA A 245 -31.05 0.73 -10.12
C ALA A 245 -30.35 -0.37 -10.92
N ASN A 246 -31.10 -1.38 -11.34
CA ASN A 246 -30.57 -2.46 -12.16
C ASN A 246 -30.13 -1.96 -13.53
N ASN A 247 -30.91 -1.09 -14.17
CA ASN A 247 -30.53 -0.49 -15.46
C ASN A 247 -29.25 0.33 -15.33
N LEU A 248 -29.14 1.19 -14.31
CA LEU A 248 -27.92 1.96 -14.07
C LEU A 248 -26.73 1.06 -13.74
N TYR A 249 -26.94 0.00 -12.95
CA TYR A 249 -25.91 -1.00 -12.66
C TYR A 249 -25.40 -1.64 -13.95
N ASP A 250 -26.30 -2.14 -14.80
CA ASP A 250 -25.97 -2.78 -16.07
C ASP A 250 -25.20 -1.84 -17.00
N GLU A 251 -25.60 -0.56 -17.09
CA GLU A 251 -24.88 0.46 -17.84
C GLU A 251 -23.46 0.69 -17.28
N LEU A 252 -23.32 0.84 -15.96
CA LEU A 252 -22.01 1.09 -15.32
C LEU A 252 -21.05 -0.07 -15.49
N VAL A 253 -21.50 -1.33 -15.34
CA VAL A 253 -20.63 -2.50 -15.48
C VAL A 253 -20.20 -2.77 -16.93
N THR A 254 -20.81 -2.11 -17.92
CA THR A 254 -20.29 -2.12 -19.30
C THR A 254 -18.99 -1.34 -19.47
N VAL A 255 -18.71 -0.39 -18.56
CA VAL A 255 -17.44 0.35 -18.54
C VAL A 255 -16.35 -0.58 -18.03
N PRO A 256 -15.28 -0.86 -18.81
CA PRO A 256 -14.27 -1.85 -18.43
C PRO A 256 -13.68 -1.68 -17.03
N ASN A 257 -13.50 -0.43 -16.60
CA ASN A 257 -12.86 -0.08 -15.33
C ASN A 257 -13.80 -0.16 -14.12
N LEU A 258 -15.12 -0.24 -14.37
CA LEU A 258 -16.15 -0.31 -13.33
C LEU A 258 -16.76 -1.72 -13.20
N ARG A 259 -16.31 -2.67 -14.03
CA ARG A 259 -16.78 -4.06 -13.95
C ARG A 259 -16.35 -4.69 -12.63
N GLY A 260 -17.33 -5.06 -11.81
CA GLY A 260 -17.09 -5.60 -10.46
C GLY A 260 -16.91 -4.54 -9.37
N GLU A 261 -17.05 -3.26 -9.70
CA GLU A 261 -16.81 -2.12 -8.81
C GLU A 261 -18.10 -1.42 -8.34
N VAL A 262 -19.25 -1.98 -8.72
CA VAL A 262 -20.58 -1.45 -8.42
C VAL A 262 -21.31 -2.42 -7.51
N VAL A 263 -21.96 -1.90 -6.47
CA VAL A 263 -22.86 -2.66 -5.59
C VAL A 263 -24.20 -1.94 -5.47
N ILE A 264 -25.29 -2.69 -5.34
CA ILE A 264 -26.61 -2.16 -5.01
C ILE A 264 -26.89 -2.47 -3.55
N ASP A 265 -27.23 -1.45 -2.77
CA ASP A 265 -27.73 -1.62 -1.40
C ASP A 265 -29.26 -1.72 -1.45
N ASP A 266 -29.79 -2.92 -1.59
CA ASP A 266 -31.22 -3.25 -1.72
C ASP A 266 -31.90 -3.56 -0.36
N ARG A 267 -31.25 -3.26 0.76
CA ARG A 267 -31.73 -3.64 2.10
C ARG A 267 -32.98 -2.86 2.49
N THR A 268 -34.13 -3.53 2.48
CA THR A 268 -35.47 -2.96 2.76
C THR A 268 -35.68 -2.52 4.22
N ARG A 269 -34.95 -3.13 5.17
CA ARG A 269 -35.07 -2.82 6.61
C ARG A 269 -34.58 -1.43 7.01
N PHE A 270 -33.82 -0.75 6.15
CA PHE A 270 -33.20 0.55 6.43
C PHE A 270 -33.80 1.67 5.57
N THR A 271 -33.90 2.88 6.12
CA THR A 271 -34.22 4.07 5.33
C THR A 271 -33.07 4.39 4.37
N VAL A 272 -33.33 5.21 3.35
CA VAL A 272 -32.27 5.74 2.46
C VAL A 272 -31.21 6.47 3.29
N GLY A 273 -31.62 7.31 4.25
CA GLY A 273 -30.70 7.99 5.17
C GLY A 273 -29.80 7.03 5.95
N ASN A 274 -30.36 5.96 6.52
CA ASN A 274 -29.55 4.96 7.24
C ASN A 274 -28.54 4.25 6.33
N ARG A 275 -28.94 3.95 5.08
CA ARG A 275 -28.06 3.34 4.08
C ARG A 275 -26.96 4.30 3.63
N LEU A 276 -27.28 5.59 3.44
CA LEU A 276 -26.29 6.64 3.17
C LEU A 276 -25.26 6.78 4.29
N THR A 277 -25.71 6.81 5.56
CA THR A 277 -24.80 6.82 6.71
C THR A 277 -23.89 5.60 6.72
N GLN A 278 -24.44 4.41 6.43
CA GLN A 278 -23.63 3.19 6.34
C GLN A 278 -22.67 3.20 5.15
N ALA A 279 -23.08 3.71 3.99
CA ALA A 279 -22.23 3.81 2.82
C ALA A 279 -21.03 4.74 3.09
N ASN A 280 -21.27 5.89 3.74
CA ASN A 280 -20.20 6.79 4.17
C ASN A 280 -19.28 6.13 5.21
N ARG A 281 -19.84 5.36 6.16
CA ARG A 281 -19.08 4.61 7.16
C ARG A 281 -18.21 3.51 6.57
N LEU A 282 -18.69 2.82 5.55
CA LEU A 282 -17.96 1.76 4.84
C LEU A 282 -16.94 2.30 3.84
N GLY A 283 -17.05 3.59 3.49
CA GLY A 283 -16.05 4.30 2.70
C GLY A 283 -16.17 4.14 1.18
N TYR A 284 -17.38 3.93 0.65
CA TYR A 284 -17.57 3.92 -0.81
C TYR A 284 -17.17 5.29 -1.40
N PRO A 285 -16.30 5.35 -2.42
CA PRO A 285 -15.93 6.61 -3.04
C PRO A 285 -17.09 7.39 -3.65
N TYR A 286 -18.02 6.67 -4.28
CA TYR A 286 -19.20 7.25 -4.92
C TYR A 286 -20.47 6.56 -4.44
N VAL A 287 -21.50 7.35 -4.16
CA VAL A 287 -22.83 6.84 -3.82
C VAL A 287 -23.85 7.45 -4.78
N VAL A 288 -24.67 6.61 -5.41
CA VAL A 288 -25.76 7.04 -6.29
C VAL A 288 -27.09 6.75 -5.63
N VAL A 289 -27.88 7.77 -5.32
CA VAL A 289 -29.22 7.61 -4.76
C VAL A 289 -30.26 7.67 -5.86
N ILE A 290 -31.11 6.64 -5.91
CA ILE A 290 -32.26 6.59 -6.83
C ILE A 290 -33.51 6.92 -6.03
N GLY A 291 -33.79 8.22 -5.96
CA GLY A 291 -34.95 8.80 -5.31
C GLY A 291 -35.96 9.37 -6.30
N LYS A 292 -36.83 10.27 -5.83
CA LYS A 292 -37.94 10.83 -6.62
C LYS A 292 -37.50 11.50 -7.93
N SER A 293 -36.36 12.17 -7.96
CA SER A 293 -35.85 12.82 -9.19
C SER A 293 -35.61 11.85 -10.34
N ALA A 294 -35.42 10.56 -10.04
CA ALA A 294 -35.20 9.52 -11.04
C ALA A 294 -36.49 9.08 -11.74
N ILE A 295 -37.67 9.54 -11.30
CA ILE A 295 -38.95 9.25 -11.94
C ILE A 295 -39.61 10.50 -12.55
N ASP A 296 -38.97 11.65 -12.42
CA ASP A 296 -39.37 12.90 -13.06
C ASP A 296 -39.03 12.86 -14.55
N GLU A 297 -39.57 13.80 -15.35
CA GLU A 297 -39.38 13.84 -16.81
C GLU A 297 -37.91 13.87 -17.24
N GLU A 298 -37.04 14.51 -16.45
CA GLU A 298 -35.61 14.62 -16.75
C GLU A 298 -34.79 13.39 -16.29
N GLN A 299 -35.38 12.47 -15.51
CA GLN A 299 -34.75 11.26 -14.95
C GLN A 299 -33.32 11.49 -14.41
N LYS A 300 -33.22 12.17 -13.27
CA LYS A 300 -31.94 12.49 -12.62
C LYS A 300 -31.69 11.65 -11.38
N PHE A 301 -30.46 11.16 -11.25
CA PHE A 301 -29.95 10.45 -10.09
C PHE A 301 -29.04 11.36 -9.27
N GLU A 302 -29.06 11.22 -7.96
CA GLU A 302 -28.18 11.98 -7.06
C GLU A 302 -26.84 11.23 -6.93
N LEU A 303 -25.76 11.82 -7.43
CA LEU A 303 -24.39 11.31 -7.29
C LEU A 303 -23.67 12.08 -6.19
N GLN A 304 -23.22 11.37 -5.15
CA GLN A 304 -22.36 11.90 -4.10
C GLN A 304 -20.90 11.44 -4.32
N ASP A 305 -19.96 12.39 -4.42
CA ASP A 305 -18.52 12.12 -4.31
C ASP A 305 -18.12 12.32 -2.85
N ILE A 306 -17.89 11.22 -2.16
CA ILE A 306 -17.66 11.20 -0.71
C ILE A 306 -16.34 11.86 -0.33
N TYR A 307 -15.34 11.81 -1.21
CA TYR A 307 -14.01 12.36 -0.95
C TYR A 307 -13.96 13.86 -1.21
N ASN A 308 -14.64 14.32 -2.27
CA ASN A 308 -14.69 15.74 -2.62
C ASN A 308 -15.86 16.48 -1.95
N LYS A 309 -16.75 15.77 -1.24
CA LYS A 309 -17.93 16.31 -0.55
C LYS A 309 -18.85 17.09 -1.50
N THR A 310 -19.02 16.59 -2.73
CA THR A 310 -19.91 17.18 -3.75
C THR A 310 -21.13 16.30 -4.00
N THR A 311 -22.24 16.93 -4.36
CA THR A 311 -23.49 16.26 -4.73
C THR A 311 -24.02 16.85 -6.02
N ASP A 312 -24.24 16.01 -7.03
CA ASP A 312 -24.76 16.40 -8.34
C ASP A 312 -26.02 15.61 -8.68
N PHE A 313 -26.93 16.21 -9.45
CA PHE A 313 -28.11 15.52 -10.00
C PHE A 313 -27.91 15.32 -11.51
N LEU A 314 -27.66 14.08 -11.91
CA LEU A 314 -27.14 13.73 -13.23
C LEU A 314 -27.99 12.65 -13.91
N SER A 315 -28.05 12.64 -15.23
CA SER A 315 -28.57 11.50 -16.01
C SER A 315 -27.62 10.29 -15.91
N SER A 316 -28.07 9.09 -16.32
CA SER A 316 -27.21 7.90 -16.36
C SER A 316 -25.96 8.13 -17.22
N SER A 317 -26.14 8.72 -18.41
CA SER A 317 -25.06 9.06 -19.34
C SER A 317 -24.03 10.02 -18.74
N GLN A 318 -24.47 11.02 -17.97
CA GLN A 318 -23.58 11.95 -17.29
C GLN A 318 -22.80 11.28 -16.15
N ILE A 319 -23.43 10.40 -15.38
CA ILE A 319 -22.77 9.60 -14.34
C ILE A 319 -21.68 8.72 -14.98
N ILE A 320 -22.02 7.96 -16.02
CA ILE A 320 -21.07 7.11 -16.73
C ILE A 320 -19.89 7.93 -17.25
N SER A 321 -20.15 9.08 -17.89
CA SER A 321 -19.09 9.97 -18.36
C SER A 321 -18.18 10.43 -17.22
N LYS A 322 -18.75 10.82 -16.07
CA LYS A 322 -17.99 11.32 -14.92
C LYS A 322 -17.15 10.21 -14.25
N LEU A 323 -17.67 8.98 -14.19
CA LEU A 323 -17.04 7.87 -13.48
C LEU A 323 -16.17 6.98 -14.40
N SER A 324 -16.22 7.17 -15.73
CA SER A 324 -15.47 6.36 -16.71
C SER A 324 -13.95 6.36 -16.53
N ASN A 325 -13.40 7.44 -15.96
CA ASN A 325 -11.97 7.64 -15.76
C ASN A 325 -11.47 7.21 -14.37
N ILE A 326 -12.33 6.59 -13.54
CA ILE A 326 -11.90 6.05 -12.25
C ILE A 326 -10.84 4.97 -12.50
N LYS A 327 -9.73 5.09 -11.78
CA LYS A 327 -8.67 4.07 -11.76
C LYS A 327 -8.95 3.06 -10.66
N THR A 328 -8.91 1.79 -11.00
CA THR A 328 -9.14 0.66 -10.09
C THR A 328 -7.94 -0.27 -10.09
N ALA A 329 -7.86 -1.19 -9.12
CA ALA A 329 -6.68 -2.03 -8.93
C ALA A 329 -6.34 -2.92 -10.14
N GLY A 330 -7.34 -3.19 -11.01
CA GLY A 330 -7.18 -4.00 -12.22
C GLY A 330 -6.46 -3.31 -13.39
N GLN A 331 -6.03 -2.04 -13.23
CA GLN A 331 -5.32 -1.23 -14.24
C GLN A 331 -3.87 -0.91 -13.84
#